data_AF-A0AAP8N703-F1
#
_entry.id   AF-A0AAP8N703-F1
#
_cell.length_a   1.000
_cell.length_b   1.000
_cell.length_c   1.000
_cell.angle_alpha   90.00
_cell.angle_beta   90.00
_cell.angle_gamma   90.00
#
_symmetry.space_group_name_H-M   'P 1'
#
loop_
_entity.id
_entity.type
_entity.pdbx_description
1 polymer ?
#
loop_
_entity_poly.entity_id
_entity_poly.type
_entity_poly.pdbx_seq_one_letter_code
_entity_poly.pdbx_strand_id
1 'polypeptide(L)'
;YTFDRNKVIFYFTADGRIDFRELVKDLAAVFRTRIELRQIGVRDEAKMLGGIGPCGRMLCCSTFLGDFEPVSIKMAKDQNLSLNPAKISG
;
A
#
# COMPACT_ATOMS: atom_id res chain seq x y z
N TYR A 1 -10.58 -6.78 10.90
CA TYR A 1 -11.39 -6.71 12.12
C TYR A 1 -10.71 -7.60 13.15
N THR A 2 -9.91 -7.04 14.05
CA THR A 2 -9.22 -7.83 15.09
C THR A 2 -10.24 -8.30 16.12
N PHE A 3 -10.07 -9.54 16.58
CA PHE A 3 -11.04 -10.32 17.36
C PHE A 3 -11.51 -9.63 18.66
N ASP A 4 -10.73 -8.68 19.19
CA ASP A 4 -10.97 -8.06 20.50
C ASP A 4 -11.64 -6.67 20.45
N ARG A 5 -12.05 -6.17 19.27
CA ARG A 5 -12.65 -4.81 19.07
C ARG A 5 -11.88 -3.62 19.67
N ASN A 6 -10.67 -3.81 20.19
CA ASN A 6 -9.92 -2.74 20.86
C ASN A 6 -9.26 -1.75 19.90
N LYS A 7 -9.22 -2.07 18.60
CA LYS A 7 -8.52 -1.29 17.59
C LYS A 7 -9.12 -1.48 16.20
N VAL A 8 -9.27 -0.38 15.47
CA VAL A 8 -9.60 -0.35 14.03
C VAL A 8 -8.43 0.24 13.27
N ILE A 9 -7.99 -0.43 12.21
CA ILE A 9 -6.91 0.03 11.34
C ILE A 9 -7.51 0.44 9.99
N PHE A 10 -7.22 1.66 9.55
CA PHE A 10 -7.50 2.11 8.20
C PHE A 10 -6.20 2.20 7.43
N TYR A 11 -6.14 1.52 6.29
CA TYR A 11 -5.05 1.63 5.34
C TYR A 11 -5.39 2.71 4.32
N PHE A 12 -4.42 3.55 3.96
CA PHE A 12 -4.60 4.60 2.97
C PHE A 12 -3.32 4.84 2.16
N THR A 13 -3.48 5.39 0.96
CA THR A 13 -2.39 5.87 0.10
C THR A 13 -2.49 7.40 -0.03
N ALA A 14 -1.33 8.07 -0.13
CA ALA A 14 -1.24 9.51 -0.31
C ALA A 14 0.15 9.89 -0.84
N ASP A 15 0.23 10.87 -1.74
CA ASP A 15 1.49 11.36 -2.29
C ASP A 15 2.29 12.24 -1.32
N GLY A 16 1.64 12.74 -0.26
CA GLY A 16 2.24 13.65 0.70
C GLY A 16 1.68 13.50 2.10
N ARG A 17 2.14 14.37 3.01
CA ARG A 17 1.67 14.37 4.40
C ARG A 17 0.25 14.94 4.48
N ILE A 18 -0.66 14.17 5.05
CA ILE A 18 -2.05 14.58 5.28
C ILE A 18 -2.29 14.78 6.78
N ASP A 19 -3.02 15.84 7.14
CA ASP A 19 -3.49 16.09 8.50
C ASP A 19 -4.85 15.41 8.72
N PHE A 20 -4.87 14.37 9.56
CA PHE A 20 -6.06 13.59 9.86
C PHE A 20 -6.70 13.91 11.21
N ARG A 21 -6.31 15.00 11.89
CA ARG A 21 -6.76 15.27 13.27
C ARG A 21 -8.28 15.29 13.43
N GLU A 22 -9.00 15.96 12.53
CA GLU A 22 -10.47 16.00 12.58
C GLU A 22 -11.10 14.66 12.19
N LEU A 23 -10.62 14.02 11.11
CA LEU A 23 -11.12 12.70 10.70
C LEU A 23 -10.97 11.64 11.81
N VAL A 24 -9.84 11.63 12.51
CA VAL A 24 -9.61 10.71 13.63
C VAL A 24 -10.60 10.96 14.76
N LYS A 25 -10.95 12.22 15.06
CA LYS A 25 -11.97 12.55 16.07
C LYS A 25 -13.33 12.01 15.66
N ASP A 26 -13.73 12.23 14.41
CA ASP A 26 -15.02 11.79 13.89
C ASP A 26 -15.13 10.26 13.90
N LEU A 27 -14.10 9.56 13.42
CA LEU A 27 -14.05 8.10 13.43
C LEU A 27 -14.05 7.54 14.86
N ALA A 28 -13.28 8.15 15.78
CA ALA A 28 -13.27 7.72 17.19
C ALA A 28 -14.63 7.91 17.86
N ALA A 29 -15.35 8.99 17.55
CA ALA A 29 -16.70 9.23 18.06
C ALA A 29 -17.72 8.19 17.56
N VAL A 30 -17.61 7.76 16.30
CA VAL A 30 -18.48 6.76 15.69
C VAL A 30 -18.17 5.34 16.20
N PHE A 31 -16.91 4.91 16.10
CA PHE A 31 -16.53 3.53 16.39
C PHE A 31 -16.24 3.27 17.86
N ARG A 32 -16.10 4.32 18.69
CA ARG A 32 -15.80 4.23 20.14
C ARG A 32 -14.64 3.30 20.45
N THR A 33 -13.64 3.30 19.58
CA THR A 33 -12.52 2.36 19.55
C THR A 33 -11.26 3.11 19.14
N ARG A 34 -10.08 2.62 19.53
CA ARG A 34 -8.80 3.20 19.07
C ARG A 34 -8.69 3.12 17.55
N ILE A 35 -8.54 4.28 16.91
CA ILE A 35 -8.33 4.39 15.47
C ILE A 35 -6.83 4.45 15.18
N GLU A 36 -6.37 3.65 14.23
CA GLU A 36 -5.01 3.71 13.70
C GLU A 36 -5.08 3.91 12.18
N LEU A 37 -4.45 4.98 11.71
CA LEU A 37 -4.30 5.23 10.28
C LEU A 37 -2.90 4.77 9.86
N ARG A 38 -2.83 3.89 8.86
CA ARG A 38 -1.59 3.37 8.30
C ARG A 38 -1.48 3.76 6.85
N GLN A 39 -0.48 4.59 6.53
CA GLN A 39 -0.11 4.84 5.16
C GLN A 39 0.57 3.59 4.59
N ILE A 40 0.17 3.19 3.39
CA ILE A 40 0.79 2.11 2.62
C ILE A 40 1.22 2.64 1.24
N GLY A 41 2.07 1.89 0.55
CA GLY A 41 2.44 2.20 -0.83
C GLY A 41 1.35 1.75 -1.82
N VAL A 42 1.37 2.30 -3.04
CA VAL A 42 0.44 1.93 -4.12
C VAL A 42 0.48 0.44 -4.47
N ARG A 43 1.64 -0.22 -4.31
CA ARG A 43 1.79 -1.66 -4.54
C ARG A 43 1.10 -2.50 -3.46
N ASP A 44 1.21 -2.08 -2.20
CA ASP A 44 0.54 -2.76 -1.09
C ASP A 44 -0.98 -2.61 -1.19
N GLU A 45 -1.45 -1.44 -1.62
CA GLU A 45 -2.85 -1.21 -1.95
C GLU A 45 -3.31 -2.17 -3.06
N ALA A 46 -2.56 -2.24 -4.18
CA ALA A 46 -2.84 -3.17 -5.27
C ALA A 46 -2.78 -4.64 -4.83
N LYS A 47 -1.90 -4.99 -3.90
CA LYS A 47 -1.82 -6.34 -3.30
C LYS A 47 -3.05 -6.67 -2.48
N MET A 48 -3.55 -5.72 -1.68
CA MET A 48 -4.73 -5.90 -0.83
C MET A 48 -6.02 -5.99 -1.64
N LEU A 49 -6.15 -5.16 -2.68
CA LEU A 49 -7.33 -5.14 -3.56
C LEU A 49 -7.30 -6.25 -4.62
N GLY A 50 -6.10 -6.69 -5.01
CA GLY A 50 -5.91 -7.54 -6.19
C GLY A 50 -6.15 -6.78 -7.49
N GLY A 51 -6.24 -7.52 -8.60
CA GLY A 51 -6.51 -6.94 -9.91
C GLY A 51 -5.83 -7.70 -11.04
N ILE A 52 -5.90 -7.14 -12.24
CA ILE A 52 -5.24 -7.67 -13.43
C ILE A 52 -4.06 -6.75 -13.79
N GLY A 53 -2.87 -7.33 -13.87
CA GLY A 53 -1.67 -6.63 -14.30
C GLY A 53 -1.66 -6.36 -15.82
N PRO A 54 -0.74 -5.51 -16.29
CA PRO A 54 -0.62 -5.19 -17.72
C PRO A 54 -0.30 -6.40 -18.60
N CYS A 55 0.17 -7.51 -18.01
CA CYS A 55 0.36 -8.79 -18.69
C CYS A 55 -0.93 -9.60 -18.91
N GLY A 56 -2.10 -9.07 -18.51
CA GLY A 56 -3.40 -9.72 -18.65
C GLY A 56 -3.69 -10.82 -17.62
N ARG A 57 -2.85 -10.96 -16.58
CA ARG A 57 -3.01 -11.95 -15.51
C ARG A 57 -3.28 -11.27 -14.18
N MET A 58 -3.73 -12.03 -13.17
CA MET A 58 -3.80 -11.52 -11.80
C MET A 58 -2.47 -10.91 -11.36
N LEU A 59 -2.52 -9.85 -10.56
CA LEU A 59 -1.33 -9.18 -10.07
C LEU A 59 -0.38 -10.18 -9.38
N CYS A 60 0.91 -10.10 -9.70
CA CYS A 60 1.91 -10.95 -9.06
C CYS A 60 1.98 -10.72 -7.55
N CYS A 61 1.81 -9.46 -7.10
CA CYS A 61 1.83 -9.07 -5.69
C CYS A 61 0.70 -9.70 -4.87
N SER A 62 -0.47 -9.95 -5.48
CA SER A 62 -1.64 -10.54 -4.83
C SER A 62 -1.70 -12.07 -4.98
N THR A 63 -0.71 -12.70 -5.62
CA THR A 63 -0.73 -14.13 -5.94
C THR A 63 0.51 -14.86 -5.43
N PHE A 64 1.63 -14.79 -6.15
CA PHE A 64 2.82 -15.60 -5.86
C PHE A 64 4.04 -14.78 -5.42
N LEU A 65 4.06 -13.47 -5.70
CA LEU A 65 5.20 -12.59 -5.43
C LEU A 65 4.85 -11.59 -4.33
N GLY A 66 4.59 -12.11 -3.13
CA GLY A 66 4.12 -11.30 -1.99
C GLY A 66 5.17 -10.31 -1.48
N ASP A 67 6.44 -10.69 -1.48
CA ASP A 67 7.55 -9.88 -1.00
C ASP A 67 8.43 -9.45 -2.17
N PHE A 68 8.96 -8.22 -2.10
CA PHE A 68 9.71 -7.61 -3.17
C PHE A 68 11.07 -7.14 -2.68
N GLU A 69 12.12 -7.63 -3.33
CA GLU A 69 13.43 -7.03 -3.20
C GLU A 69 13.46 -5.69 -3.94
N PRO A 70 14.05 -4.63 -3.34
CA PRO A 70 14.18 -3.34 -4.00
C PRO A 70 15.02 -3.48 -5.27
N VAL A 71 14.50 -2.97 -6.38
CA VAL A 71 15.22 -2.97 -7.66
C VAL A 71 16.32 -1.91 -7.61
N SER A 72 17.57 -2.34 -7.57
CA SER A 72 18.70 -1.43 -7.64
C SER A 72 18.84 -0.80 -9.03
N ILE A 73 19.48 0.39 -9.10
CA ILE A 73 19.78 1.06 -10.38
C ILE A 73 20.61 0.16 -11.30
N LYS A 74 21.53 -0.63 -10.74
CA LYS A 74 22.34 -1.58 -11.51
C LYS A 74 21.47 -2.64 -12.17
N MET A 75 20.55 -3.25 -11.41
CA MET A 75 19.62 -4.25 -11.95
C MET A 75 18.74 -3.69 -13.07
N ALA A 76 18.27 -2.44 -12.92
CA ALA A 76 17.48 -1.77 -13.94
C ALA A 76 18.30 -1.54 -15.23
N LYS A 77 19.57 -1.10 -15.10
CA LYS A 77 20.47 -0.94 -16.25
C LYS A 77 20.78 -2.26 -16.95
N ASP A 78 21.07 -3.31 -16.19
CA ASP A 78 21.39 -4.65 -16.72
C ASP A 78 20.23 -5.23 -17.54
N GLN A 79 18.98 -4.84 -17.24
CA GLN A 79 17.77 -5.26 -17.95
C GLN A 79 17.25 -4.22 -18.97
N ASN A 80 18.00 -3.14 -19.24
CA ASN A 80 17.58 -2.04 -20.13
C ASN A 80 16.22 -1.42 -19.74
N LEU A 81 15.91 -1.34 -18.43
CA LEU A 81 14.69 -0.75 -17.90
C LEU A 81 14.83 0.76 -17.68
N SER A 82 13.68 1.45 -17.64
CA SER A 82 13.64 2.88 -17.33
C SER A 82 14.20 3.15 -15.93
N LEU A 83 15.11 4.13 -15.83
CA LEU A 83 15.69 4.56 -14.55
C LEU A 83 14.79 5.52 -13.77
N ASN A 84 13.50 5.64 -14.15
CA ASN A 84 12.55 6.44 -13.39
C ASN A 84 12.24 5.75 -12.05
N PRO A 85 12.59 6.35 -10.89
CA PRO A 85 12.39 5.76 -9.57
C PRO A 85 10.95 5.28 -9.32
N ALA A 86 9.96 6.02 -9.81
CA ALA A 86 8.55 5.66 -9.66
C ALA A 86 8.16 4.37 -10.41
N LYS A 87 8.87 4.03 -11.49
CA LYS A 87 8.61 2.81 -12.28
C LYS A 87 9.39 1.58 -11.79
N ILE A 88 10.47 1.77 -11.03
CA ILE A 88 11.32 0.67 -10.53
C ILE A 88 10.93 0.23 -9.12
N SER A 89 10.39 1.14 -8.31
CA SER A 89 9.99 0.85 -6.91
C SER A 89 8.48 0.72 -6.71
N GLY A 90 7.68 1.09 -7.72
CA GLY A 90 6.21 1.06 -7.69
C GLY A 90 5.64 -0.25 -8.19
#